data_AF-A0A7K6AQW1-F1
#
_entry.id   AF-A0A7K6AQW1-F1
#
_cell.length_a   1.000
_cell.length_b   1.000
_cell.length_c   1.000
_cell.angle_alpha   90.00
_cell.angle_beta   90.00
_cell.angle_gamma   90.00
#
_symmetry.space_group_name_H-M   'P 1'
#
loop_
_entity.id
_entity.type
_entity.pdbx_description
1 polymer ?
#
loop_
_entity_poly.entity_id
_entity_poly.type
_entity_poly.pdbx_seq_one_letter_code
_entity_poly.pdbx_strand_id
1 'polypeptide(L)'
;FSSNFTQLPHLAGTKENLHLAQQVQAEWNEFGLDSVELVPYDVLLSYPDDTMPNYISVIDEHGNEIFNTSLSEPPPPGYEDVRGVVPPYSAFSAQGMPE
;
A
#
# COMPACT_ATOMS: atom_id res chain seq x y z
N PHE A 1 6.59 1.45 21.89
CA PHE A 1 5.41 2.15 21.36
C PHE A 1 5.41 2.19 19.83
N SER A 2 6.23 3.00 19.14
CA SER A 2 6.18 3.09 17.65
C SER A 2 6.46 1.77 16.91
N SER A 3 7.43 0.97 17.36
CA SER A 3 7.87 -0.25 16.66
C SER A 3 6.80 -1.34 16.50
N ASN A 4 5.69 -1.33 17.25
CA ASN A 4 4.62 -2.32 17.05
C ASN A 4 3.83 -2.02 15.76
N PHE A 5 3.64 -0.73 15.44
CA PHE A 5 2.79 -0.29 14.33
C PHE A 5 3.52 -0.12 13.00
N THR A 6 4.82 -0.37 12.94
CA THR A 6 5.64 -0.12 11.74
C THR A 6 6.28 -1.37 11.14
N GLN A 7 5.98 -2.57 11.67
CA GLN A 7 6.62 -3.81 11.22
C GLN A 7 6.07 -4.34 9.89
N LEU A 8 4.78 -4.14 9.64
CA LEU A 8 4.09 -4.65 8.46
C LEU A 8 3.37 -3.51 7.73
N PRO A 9 3.29 -3.54 6.39
CA PRO A 9 2.47 -2.61 5.63
C PRO A 9 1.00 -2.70 6.05
N HIS A 10 0.39 -1.55 6.30
CA HIS A 10 -0.98 -1.44 6.81
C HIS A 10 -1.79 -0.48 5.94
N LEU A 11 -1.75 -0.72 4.62
CA LEU A 11 -2.50 0.06 3.64
C LEU A 11 -4.00 -0.03 3.92
N ALA A 12 -4.73 1.08 3.77
CA ALA A 12 -6.18 1.12 3.96
C ALA A 12 -6.87 0.00 3.16
N GLY A 13 -7.92 -0.61 3.73
CA GLY A 13 -8.66 -1.71 3.11
C GLY A 13 -7.98 -3.09 3.13
N THR A 14 -6.76 -3.21 3.65
CA THR A 14 -6.06 -4.50 3.78
C THR A 14 -6.37 -5.22 5.10
N LYS A 15 -6.07 -6.52 5.15
CA LYS A 15 -6.23 -7.36 6.36
C LYS A 15 -5.37 -6.89 7.52
N GLU A 16 -4.12 -6.50 7.25
CA GLU A 16 -3.20 -6.00 8.29
C GLU A 16 -3.70 -4.69 8.90
N ASN A 17 -4.27 -3.78 8.10
CA ASN A 17 -4.85 -2.56 8.63
C ASN A 17 -6.08 -2.83 9.52
N LEU A 18 -6.89 -3.85 9.20
CA LEU A 18 -7.99 -4.28 10.07
C LEU A 18 -7.48 -4.90 11.37
N HIS A 19 -6.44 -5.72 11.31
CA HIS A 19 -5.80 -6.29 12.50
C HIS A 19 -5.30 -5.19 13.44
N LEU A 20 -4.63 -4.17 12.89
CA LEU A 20 -4.16 -3.03 13.68
C LEU A 20 -5.32 -2.22 14.27
N ALA A 21 -6.42 -2.02 13.55
CA ALA A 21 -7.61 -1.35 14.08
C ALA A 21 -8.22 -2.11 15.27
N GLN A 22 -8.26 -3.45 15.19
CA GLN A 22 -8.71 -4.31 16.30
C GLN A 22 -7.75 -4.25 17.50
N GLN A 23 -6.44 -4.19 17.25
CA GLN A 23 -5.45 -4.03 18.31
C GLN A 23 -5.64 -2.69 19.04
N VAL A 24 -5.75 -1.59 18.32
CA VAL A 24 -6.00 -0.27 18.92
C VAL A 24 -7.31 -0.25 19.70
N GLN A 25 -8.38 -0.85 19.16
CA GLN A 25 -9.63 -1.00 19.90
C GLN A 25 -9.43 -1.74 21.23
N ALA A 26 -8.69 -2.85 21.22
CA ALA A 26 -8.43 -3.64 22.43
C ALA A 26 -7.59 -2.85 23.45
N GLU A 27 -6.49 -2.22 23.01
CA GLU A 27 -5.61 -1.40 23.86
C GLU A 27 -6.39 -0.24 24.50
N TRP A 28 -7.26 0.44 23.75
CA TRP A 28 -8.07 1.55 24.27
C TRP A 28 -9.13 1.09 25.28
N ASN A 29 -9.73 -0.09 25.09
CA ASN A 29 -10.61 -0.68 26.10
C ASN A 29 -9.82 -1.00 27.38
N GLU A 30 -8.60 -1.53 27.26
CA GLU A 30 -7.74 -1.84 28.41
C GLU A 30 -7.30 -0.57 29.16
N PHE A 31 -7.07 0.53 28.45
CA PHE A 31 -6.73 1.82 29.05
C PHE A 31 -7.90 2.49 29.79
N GLY A 32 -9.12 1.96 29.67
CA GLY A 32 -10.28 2.38 30.46
C GLY A 32 -11.13 3.46 29.79
N LEU A 33 -11.17 3.54 28.46
CA LEU A 33 -12.17 4.35 27.78
C LEU A 33 -13.59 3.77 27.99
N ASP A 34 -14.58 4.65 28.16
CA ASP A 34 -15.97 4.25 28.42
C ASP A 34 -16.62 3.49 27.24
N SER A 35 -16.24 3.82 26.01
CA SER A 35 -16.66 3.11 24.79
C SER A 35 -15.60 3.20 23.70
N VAL A 36 -15.39 2.09 22.98
CA VAL A 36 -14.46 1.99 21.84
C VAL A 36 -15.07 1.11 20.75
N GLU A 37 -15.40 1.71 19.62
CA GLU A 37 -16.11 1.03 18.53
C GLU A 37 -15.33 1.08 17.22
N LEU A 38 -15.45 0.02 16.41
CA LEU A 38 -15.02 0.03 15.01
C LEU A 38 -16.22 0.41 14.14
N VAL A 39 -16.10 1.49 13.39
CA VAL A 39 -17.18 2.01 12.53
C VAL A 39 -16.75 1.89 11.06
N PRO A 40 -17.15 0.82 10.36
CA PRO A 40 -16.76 0.60 8.97
C PRO A 40 -17.59 1.43 7.99
N TYR A 41 -16.98 1.79 6.87
CA TYR A 41 -17.63 2.44 5.74
C TYR A 41 -17.14 1.81 4.42
N ASP A 42 -18.08 1.62 3.49
CA ASP A 42 -17.75 1.23 2.13
C ASP A 42 -17.35 2.48 1.34
N VAL A 43 -16.04 2.67 1.17
CA VAL A 43 -15.46 3.81 0.46
C VAL A 43 -14.75 3.35 -0.81
N LEU A 44 -14.71 4.21 -1.82
CA LEU A 44 -13.94 3.95 -3.03
C LEU A 44 -12.45 4.03 -2.72
N LEU A 45 -11.75 2.91 -2.88
CA LEU A 45 -10.29 2.81 -2.79
C LEU A 45 -9.71 2.50 -4.18
N SER A 46 -8.41 2.70 -4.33
CA SER A 46 -7.67 2.46 -5.57
C SER A 46 -6.38 1.73 -5.22
N TYR A 47 -6.00 0.73 -6.01
CA TYR A 47 -4.76 -0.04 -5.88
C TYR A 47 -4.19 -0.30 -7.28
N PRO A 48 -2.86 -0.46 -7.42
CA PRO A 48 -2.27 -0.90 -8.68
C PRO A 48 -2.63 -2.37 -8.97
N ASP A 49 -2.53 -2.76 -10.23
CA ASP A 49 -2.74 -4.15 -10.66
C ASP A 49 -1.45 -4.96 -10.43
N ASP A 50 -1.53 -6.04 -9.64
CA ASP A 50 -0.39 -6.91 -9.33
C ASP A 50 0.13 -7.68 -10.57
N THR A 51 -0.72 -7.87 -11.58
CA THR A 51 -0.39 -8.60 -12.82
C THR A 51 0.06 -7.67 -13.95
N MET A 52 -0.30 -6.38 -13.87
CA MET A 52 0.08 -5.34 -14.84
C MET A 52 0.69 -4.14 -14.09
N PRO A 53 1.98 -4.23 -13.70
CA PRO A 53 2.62 -3.19 -12.91
C PRO A 53 2.77 -1.88 -13.69
N ASN A 54 2.65 -0.76 -12.99
CA ASN A 54 2.84 0.56 -13.58
C ASN A 54 4.33 0.83 -13.84
N TYR A 55 4.64 1.44 -14.98
CA TYR A 55 5.95 2.00 -15.27
C TYR A 55 5.83 3.12 -16.31
N ILE A 56 6.89 3.91 -16.44
CA ILE A 56 7.07 4.88 -17.52
C ILE A 56 8.24 4.39 -18.36
N SER A 57 8.13 4.49 -19.68
CA SER A 57 9.20 4.17 -20.60
C SER A 57 9.58 5.36 -21.48
N VAL A 58 10.84 5.34 -21.95
CA VAL A 58 11.30 6.18 -23.06
C VAL A 58 11.33 5.29 -24.30
N ILE A 59 10.67 5.73 -25.36
CA ILE A 59 10.61 5.02 -26.64
C ILE A 59 11.46 5.73 -27.70
N ASP A 60 12.06 4.95 -28.61
CA ASP A 60 12.76 5.47 -29.78
C ASP A 60 11.80 5.76 -30.96
N GLU A 61 12.33 6.27 -32.07
CA GLU A 61 11.57 6.58 -33.28
C GLU A 61 10.92 5.35 -33.96
N HIS A 62 11.37 4.14 -33.61
CA HIS A 62 10.84 2.87 -34.11
C HIS A 62 9.83 2.24 -33.14
N GLY A 63 9.54 2.88 -32.01
CA GLY A 63 8.63 2.39 -30.97
C GLY A 63 9.27 1.36 -30.03
N ASN A 64 10.60 1.24 -29.98
CA ASN A 64 11.27 0.37 -29.04
C ASN A 64 11.46 1.07 -27.68
N GLU A 65 11.15 0.39 -26.59
CA GLU A 65 11.50 0.85 -25.25
C GLU A 65 13.02 0.83 -25.04
N ILE A 66 13.62 1.99 -24.75
CA ILE A 66 15.06 2.14 -24.50
C ILE A 66 15.39 2.36 -23.02
N PHE A 67 14.39 2.71 -22.21
CA PHE A 67 14.52 2.86 -20.76
C PHE A 67 13.17 2.69 -20.09
N ASN A 68 13.12 1.96 -18.98
CA ASN A 68 11.92 1.78 -18.15
C ASN A 68 12.19 2.20 -16.71
N THR A 69 11.21 2.80 -16.04
CA THR A 69 11.29 3.10 -14.61
C THR A 69 11.26 1.82 -13.77
N SER A 70 11.74 1.92 -12.52
CA SER A 70 11.64 0.80 -11.57
C SER A 70 10.19 0.41 -11.31
N LEU A 71 9.91 -0.89 -11.20
CA LEU A 71 8.58 -1.43 -10.89
C LEU A 71 8.26 -1.35 -9.39
N SER A 72 9.29 -1.35 -8.54
CA SER A 72 9.17 -1.25 -7.09
C SER A 72 10.40 -0.57 -6.50
N GLU A 73 10.28 -0.12 -5.25
CA GLU A 73 11.44 0.30 -4.48
C GLU A 73 12.24 -0.93 -4.01
N PRO A 74 13.57 -0.82 -3.86
CA PRO A 74 14.35 -1.85 -3.18
C PRO A 74 13.91 -1.93 -1.70
N PRO A 75 13.80 -3.14 -1.11
CA PRO A 75 13.47 -3.28 0.30
C PRO A 75 14.50 -2.57 1.19
N PRO A 76 14.07 -1.84 2.23
CA PRO A 76 14.99 -1.26 3.19
C PRO A 76 15.60 -2.34 4.10
N PRO A 77 16.77 -2.08 4.72
CA PRO A 77 17.40 -3.02 5.64
C PRO A 77 16.48 -3.46 6.78
N GLY A 78 16.38 -4.77 7.00
CA GLY A 78 15.50 -5.37 8.01
C GLY A 78 14.07 -5.65 7.56
N TYR A 79 13.73 -5.34 6.29
CA TYR A 79 12.41 -5.57 5.68
C TYR A 79 12.49 -6.44 4.42
N GLU A 80 13.61 -7.14 4.21
CA GLU A 80 13.87 -7.92 3.00
C GLU A 80 12.84 -9.03 2.78
N ASP A 81 12.33 -9.63 3.87
CA ASP A 81 11.32 -10.69 3.84
C ASP A 81 9.88 -10.17 3.96
N VAL A 82 9.67 -8.86 4.10
CA VAL A 82 8.35 -8.26 4.29
C VAL A 82 7.57 -8.28 2.98
N ARG A 83 6.36 -8.84 3.04
CA ARG A 83 5.43 -8.96 1.90
C ARG A 83 4.32 -7.92 2.01
N GLY A 84 3.59 -7.72 0.91
CA GLY A 84 2.46 -6.80 0.87
C GLY A 84 2.86 -5.32 0.76
N VAL A 85 4.13 -5.02 0.45
CA VAL A 85 4.56 -3.68 0.06
C VAL A 85 3.97 -3.38 -1.32
N VAL A 86 3.10 -2.38 -1.39
CA VAL A 86 2.45 -1.98 -2.64
C VAL A 86 3.42 -1.15 -3.48
N PRO A 87 3.58 -1.43 -4.79
CA PRO A 87 4.47 -0.67 -5.65
C PRO A 87 4.03 0.79 -5.75
N PRO A 88 4.95 1.72 -6.10
CA PRO A 88 4.61 3.13 -6.28
C PRO A 88 3.50 3.32 -7.31
N TYR A 89 2.46 4.07 -6.95
CA TYR A 89 1.36 4.43 -7.84
C TYR A 89 0.71 5.74 -7.39
N SER A 90 0.01 6.41 -8.31
CA SER A 90 -0.85 7.55 -7.97
C SER A 90 -2.28 7.06 -7.79
N ALA A 91 -2.77 7.03 -6.55
CA ALA A 91 -4.12 6.58 -6.25
C ALA A 91 -5.17 7.36 -7.05
N PHE A 92 -6.17 6.65 -7.56
CA PHE A 92 -7.26 7.15 -8.42
C PHE A 92 -6.84 7.67 -9.80
N SER A 93 -5.57 7.49 -10.21
CA SER A 93 -5.18 7.76 -11.60
C SER A 93 -6.01 6.93 -12.58
N ALA A 94 -6.39 7.55 -13.70
CA ALA A 94 -7.06 6.84 -14.77
C ALA A 94 -6.13 5.79 -15.42
N GLN A 95 -6.71 4.71 -15.92
CA GLN A 95 -6.01 3.74 -16.75
C GLN A 95 -5.70 4.34 -18.12
N GLY A 96 -4.48 4.16 -18.60
CA GLY A 96 -4.09 4.53 -19.96
C GLY A 96 -2.62 4.27 -20.21
N MET A 97 -2.24 4.22 -21.49
CA MET A 97 -0.86 4.21 -21.95
C MET A 97 -0.70 5.36 -22.96
N PRO A 98 -0.69 6.63 -22.49
CA PRO A 98 -0.49 7.78 -23.35
C PRO A 98 0.97 7.87 -23.82
N GLU A 99 1.16 8.34 -25.06
CA GLU A 99 2.47 8.60 -25.70
C GLU A 99 2.63 10.09 -26.01
#